data_AF-A0A4U5N6M5-F1
#
_entry.id   AF-A0A4U5N6M5-F1
#
_cell.length_a   1.000
_cell.length_b   1.000
_cell.length_c   1.000
_cell.angle_alpha   90.00
_cell.angle_beta   90.00
_cell.angle_gamma   90.00
#
_symmetry.space_group_name_H-M   'P 1'
#
loop_
_entity.id
_entity.type
_entity.pdbx_description
1 polymer ?
#
loop_
_entity_poly.entity_id
_entity_poly.type
_entity_poly.pdbx_seq_one_letter_code
_entity_poly.pdbx_strand_id
1 'polypeptide(L)'
;MVRDGRAIVHSIISRKVPVVGFNWKKPDECLKAWNRMIEKMYSDCKRLGPSVCLPVRYETLILQPEKELQQIMTFLNEPWSGNLLKHEEFIGSEVQLHPLEFSTSQVKNALNDKALNHWKGCFAPEILSRMDDLAPMLKQLGYNTSTETPFYADLKRL
;
A
#
# COMPACT_ATOMS: atom_id res chain seq x y z
N MET A 1 -3.43 -0.19 6.40
CA MET A 1 -2.49 -0.46 5.29
C MET A 1 -1.78 0.82 4.88
N VAL A 2 -0.47 0.75 4.66
CA VAL A 2 0.38 1.83 4.13
C VAL A 2 1.16 1.27 2.94
N ARG A 3 1.24 2.02 1.85
CA ARG A 3 1.98 1.65 0.64
C ARG A 3 2.61 2.91 0.05
N ASP A 4 3.69 2.77 -0.71
CA ASP A 4 4.31 3.86 -1.43
C ASP A 4 3.25 4.62 -2.24
N GLY A 5 3.14 5.93 -1.98
CA GLY A 5 2.18 6.81 -2.64
C GLY A 5 2.33 6.84 -4.15
N ARG A 6 3.55 6.66 -4.67
CA ARG A 6 3.82 6.57 -6.11
C ARG A 6 3.18 5.31 -6.69
N ALA A 7 3.26 4.19 -5.98
CA ALA A 7 2.62 2.94 -6.36
C ALA A 7 1.08 3.02 -6.33
N ILE A 8 0.53 3.67 -5.30
CA ILE A 8 -0.93 3.87 -5.18
C ILE A 8 -1.43 4.76 -6.32
N VAL A 9 -0.82 5.92 -6.52
CA VAL A 9 -1.23 6.89 -7.56
C VAL A 9 -1.13 6.24 -8.94
N HIS A 10 -0.02 5.58 -9.25
CA HIS A 10 0.12 4.83 -10.50
C HIS A 10 -1.00 3.79 -10.67
N SER A 11 -1.30 2.99 -9.63
CA SER A 11 -2.35 1.97 -9.69
C SER A 11 -3.76 2.53 -9.87
N ILE A 12 -4.05 3.73 -9.33
CA ILE A 12 -5.33 4.41 -9.51
C ILE A 12 -5.46 4.92 -10.94
N ILE A 13 -4.40 5.56 -11.45
CA ILE A 13 -4.39 6.17 -12.78
C ILE A 13 -4.46 5.10 -13.88
N SER A 14 -3.58 4.09 -13.83
CA SER A 14 -3.47 3.09 -14.90
C SER A 14 -4.73 2.24 -15.02
N ARG A 15 -5.39 1.94 -13.90
CA ARG A 15 -6.63 1.15 -13.87
C ARG A 15 -7.90 2.01 -13.87
N LYS A 16 -7.78 3.34 -13.90
CA LYS A 16 -8.91 4.27 -13.86
C LYS A 16 -9.86 4.00 -12.68
N VAL A 17 -9.31 3.86 -11.48
CA VAL A 17 -10.10 3.62 -10.27
C VAL A 17 -10.77 4.93 -9.83
N PRO A 18 -12.10 5.00 -9.68
CA PRO A 18 -12.81 6.22 -9.36
C PRO A 18 -12.70 6.53 -7.86
N VAL A 19 -11.61 7.19 -7.47
CA VAL A 19 -11.40 7.66 -6.10
C VAL A 19 -11.73 9.14 -6.01
N VAL A 20 -12.61 9.53 -5.10
CA VAL A 20 -13.00 10.93 -4.90
C VAL A 20 -11.76 11.78 -4.63
N GLY A 21 -11.62 12.88 -5.37
CA GLY A 21 -10.47 13.78 -5.26
C GLY A 21 -9.25 13.37 -6.12
N PHE A 22 -9.32 12.29 -6.89
CA PHE A 22 -8.29 11.90 -7.85
C PHE A 22 -8.71 12.22 -9.28
N ASN A 23 -7.83 12.91 -9.99
CA ASN A 23 -7.98 13.16 -11.42
C ASN A 23 -6.90 12.37 -12.16
N TRP A 24 -7.30 11.35 -12.92
CA TRP A 24 -6.35 10.45 -13.59
C TRP A 24 -5.42 11.15 -14.60
N LYS A 25 -5.76 12.37 -15.04
CA LYS A 25 -4.93 13.18 -15.94
C LYS A 25 -3.92 14.06 -15.21
N LYS A 26 -3.95 14.10 -13.87
CA LYS A 26 -3.13 14.99 -13.05
C LYS A 26 -2.45 14.20 -11.92
N PRO A 27 -1.32 13.52 -12.21
CA PRO A 27 -0.64 12.68 -11.24
C PRO A 27 -0.11 13.46 -10.02
N ASP A 28 0.28 14.71 -10.21
CA ASP A 28 0.71 15.62 -9.15
C ASP A 28 -0.42 15.96 -8.16
N GLU A 29 -1.63 16.24 -8.66
CA GLU A 29 -2.82 16.42 -7.83
C GLU A 29 -3.19 15.13 -7.07
N CYS A 30 -3.01 13.97 -7.72
CA CYS A 30 -3.25 12.67 -7.09
C CYS A 30 -2.24 12.38 -5.97
N LEU A 31 -0.96 12.73 -6.14
CA LEU A 31 0.05 12.63 -5.08
C LEU A 31 -0.29 13.52 -3.88
N LYS A 32 -0.72 14.77 -4.12
CA LYS A 32 -1.20 15.67 -3.06
C LYS A 32 -2.45 15.11 -2.36
N ALA A 33 -3.38 14.54 -3.12
CA ALA A 33 -4.59 13.92 -2.56
C ALA A 33 -4.26 12.71 -1.70
N TRP A 34 -3.39 11.82 -2.19
CA TRP A 34 -2.85 10.70 -1.42
C TRP A 34 -2.22 11.18 -0.12
N ASN A 35 -1.36 12.20 -0.19
CA ASN A 35 -0.64 12.73 0.96
C ASN A 35 -1.60 13.20 2.06
N ARG A 36 -2.61 14.00 1.71
CA ARG A 36 -3.60 14.50 2.68
C ARG A 36 -4.36 13.38 3.38
N MET A 37 -4.77 12.35 2.63
CA MET A 37 -5.53 11.24 3.22
C MET A 37 -4.66 10.37 4.11
N ILE A 38 -3.45 9.99 3.66
CA ILE A 38 -2.58 9.13 4.46
C ILE A 38 -2.08 9.84 5.71
N GLU A 39 -1.80 11.15 5.64
CA GLU A 39 -1.46 11.97 6.80
C GLU A 39 -2.56 11.91 7.86
N LYS A 40 -3.82 12.14 7.46
CA LYS A 40 -4.96 12.06 8.38
C LYS A 40 -5.11 10.65 8.96
N MET A 41 -5.13 9.62 8.11
CA MET A 41 -5.32 8.22 8.54
C MET A 41 -4.20 7.76 9.47
N TYR A 42 -2.94 8.08 9.15
CA TYR A 42 -1.79 7.71 9.96
C TYR A 42 -1.76 8.47 11.28
N SER A 43 -2.07 9.78 11.27
CA SER A 43 -2.18 10.58 12.49
C SER A 43 -3.28 10.06 13.41
N ASP A 44 -4.47 9.76 12.86
CA ASP A 44 -5.57 9.16 13.62
C ASP A 44 -5.17 7.82 14.22
N CYS A 45 -4.50 6.95 13.45
CA CYS A 45 -3.98 5.66 13.91
C CYS A 45 -2.98 5.81 15.07
N LYS A 46 -2.01 6.73 14.95
CA LYS A 46 -1.05 7.01 16.03
C LYS A 46 -1.74 7.54 17.29
N ARG A 47 -2.75 8.40 17.15
CA ARG A 47 -3.49 8.97 18.28
C ARG A 47 -4.28 7.90 19.05
N LEU A 48 -4.84 6.91 18.35
CA LEU A 48 -5.53 5.78 18.97
C LEU A 48 -4.57 4.87 19.76
N GLY A 49 -3.29 4.86 19.39
CA GLY A 49 -2.26 4.09 20.06
C GLY A 49 -2.12 2.65 19.56
N PRO A 50 -0.99 2.00 19.88
CA PRO A 50 -0.59 0.72 19.29
C PRO A 50 -1.43 -0.48 19.75
N SER A 51 -2.26 -0.33 20.78
CA SER A 51 -3.23 -1.35 21.20
C SER A 51 -4.54 -1.30 20.41
N VAL A 52 -4.77 -0.23 19.65
CA VAL A 52 -6.03 0.00 18.92
C VAL A 52 -5.81 0.05 17.41
N CYS A 53 -4.68 0.59 16.96
CA CYS A 53 -4.38 0.69 15.54
C CYS A 53 -2.95 0.23 15.21
N LEU A 54 -2.86 -0.71 14.27
CA LEU A 54 -1.61 -1.22 13.73
C LEU A 54 -1.42 -0.77 12.27
N PRO A 55 -0.45 0.12 11.98
CA PRO A 55 -0.05 0.39 10.61
C PRO A 55 0.68 -0.83 10.02
N VAL A 56 0.10 -1.41 8.97
CA VAL A 56 0.71 -2.51 8.20
C VAL A 56 1.22 -1.98 6.87
N ARG A 57 2.50 -2.19 6.58
CA ARG A 57 3.12 -1.77 5.32
C ARG A 57 2.96 -2.87 4.27
N TYR A 58 2.44 -2.51 3.10
CA TYR A 58 2.22 -3.42 1.98
C TYR A 58 3.51 -4.06 1.51
N GLU A 59 4.59 -3.28 1.36
CA GLU A 59 5.85 -3.81 0.83
C GLU A 59 6.49 -4.84 1.77
N THR A 60 6.46 -4.62 3.08
CA THR A 60 6.98 -5.63 4.04
C THR A 60 6.04 -6.82 4.14
N LEU A 61 4.72 -6.62 4.08
CA LEU A 61 3.75 -7.72 4.04
C LEU A 61 3.99 -8.64 2.82
N ILE A 62 4.37 -8.09 1.67
CA ILE A 62 4.65 -8.91 0.49
C ILE A 62 6.04 -9.58 0.57
N LEU A 63 7.05 -8.89 1.10
CA LEU A 63 8.43 -9.41 1.16
C LEU A 63 8.66 -10.37 2.35
N GLN A 64 7.90 -10.23 3.43
CA GLN A 64 8.02 -11.01 4.68
C GLN A 64 6.63 -11.42 5.21
N PRO A 65 5.79 -12.11 4.40
CA PRO A 65 4.37 -12.29 4.68
C PRO A 65 4.09 -13.05 5.98
N GLU A 66 4.82 -14.15 6.24
CA GLU A 66 4.62 -14.95 7.45
C GLU A 66 4.85 -14.12 8.72
N LYS A 67 5.98 -13.41 8.76
CA LYS A 67 6.35 -12.57 9.90
C LYS A 67 5.34 -11.44 10.13
N GLU A 68 4.92 -10.76 9.08
CA GLU A 68 3.96 -9.64 9.18
C GLU A 68 2.56 -10.15 9.57
N LEU A 69 2.11 -11.26 8.99
CA LEU A 69 0.81 -11.86 9.34
C LEU A 69 0.80 -12.40 10.77
N GLN A 70 1.86 -13.05 11.25
CA GLN A 70 1.98 -13.47 12.66
C GLN A 70 1.85 -12.28 13.62
N GLN A 71 2.44 -11.14 13.26
CA GLN A 71 2.32 -9.91 14.05
C GLN A 71 0.91 -9.32 14.02
N ILE A 72 0.25 -9.37 12.86
CA ILE A 72 -1.15 -8.95 12.72
C ILE A 72 -2.06 -9.83 13.59
N MET A 73 -1.90 -11.15 13.54
CA MET A 73 -2.69 -12.09 14.35
C MET A 73 -2.44 -11.87 15.85
N THR A 74 -1.20 -11.62 16.25
CA THR A 74 -0.85 -11.27 17.63
C THR A 74 -1.53 -9.99 18.08
N PHE A 75 -1.52 -8.95 17.23
CA PHE A 75 -2.20 -7.68 17.52
C PHE A 75 -3.73 -7.84 17.63
N LEU A 76 -4.32 -8.69 16.79
CA LEU A 76 -5.76 -8.99 16.83
C LEU A 76 -6.14 -9.96 17.96
N ASN A 77 -5.16 -10.54 18.67
CA ASN A 77 -5.34 -11.61 19.65
C ASN A 77 -6.07 -12.83 19.06
N GLU A 78 -5.69 -13.22 17.85
CA GLU A 78 -6.23 -14.38 17.12
C GLU A 78 -5.12 -15.42 16.86
N PRO A 79 -5.45 -16.72 16.76
CA PRO A 79 -4.46 -17.77 16.55
C PRO A 79 -3.83 -17.70 15.15
N TRP A 80 -2.54 -18.02 15.07
CA TRP A 80 -1.83 -18.16 13.81
C TRP A 80 -2.33 -19.37 13.01
N SER A 81 -2.44 -19.22 11.69
CA SER A 81 -2.69 -20.32 10.76
C SER A 81 -1.86 -20.14 9.49
N GLY A 82 -1.21 -21.21 9.03
CA GLY A 82 -0.47 -21.22 7.77
C GLY A 82 -1.35 -20.95 6.54
N ASN A 83 -2.67 -21.16 6.65
CA ASN A 83 -3.63 -20.87 5.58
C ASN A 83 -3.66 -19.38 5.20
N LEU A 84 -3.26 -18.48 6.11
CA LEU A 84 -3.16 -17.04 5.85
C LEU A 84 -2.16 -16.70 4.73
N LEU A 85 -1.21 -17.60 4.44
CA LEU A 85 -0.23 -17.45 3.35
C LEU A 85 -0.74 -17.95 2.00
N LYS A 86 -1.91 -18.58 1.97
CA LYS A 86 -2.47 -19.31 0.82
C LYS A 86 -3.91 -18.90 0.57
N HIS A 87 -4.23 -17.61 0.74
CA HIS A 87 -5.60 -17.11 0.69
C HIS A 87 -6.29 -17.46 -0.65
N GLU A 88 -5.53 -17.61 -1.72
CA GLU A 88 -6.01 -17.98 -3.05
C GLU A 88 -6.63 -19.38 -3.10
N GLU A 89 -6.21 -20.31 -2.24
CA GLU A 89 -6.77 -21.67 -2.14
C GLU A 89 -8.19 -21.67 -1.53
N PHE A 90 -8.57 -20.58 -0.84
CA PHE A 90 -9.84 -20.46 -0.11
C PHE A 90 -10.84 -19.51 -0.77
N ILE A 91 -10.57 -19.07 -2.01
CA ILE A 91 -11.48 -18.20 -2.76
C ILE A 91 -12.72 -18.96 -3.21
N GLY A 92 -13.90 -18.40 -2.90
CA GLY A 92 -15.20 -19.00 -3.19
C GLY A 92 -15.74 -19.90 -2.07
N SER A 93 -14.90 -20.30 -1.10
CA SER A 93 -15.32 -20.97 0.13
C SER A 93 -15.31 -20.00 1.31
N GLU A 94 -14.13 -19.71 1.87
CA GLU A 94 -13.96 -18.85 3.05
C GLU A 94 -13.73 -17.38 2.66
N VAL A 95 -13.11 -17.13 1.50
CA VAL A 95 -12.87 -15.79 0.95
C VAL A 95 -13.85 -15.51 -0.18
N GLN A 96 -14.84 -14.66 0.10
CA GLN A 96 -15.83 -14.22 -0.88
C GLN A 96 -15.38 -12.91 -1.55
N LEU A 97 -15.35 -12.89 -2.89
CA LEU A 97 -14.90 -11.73 -3.67
C LEU A 97 -16.04 -11.21 -4.54
N HIS A 98 -16.28 -9.90 -4.50
CA HIS A 98 -17.24 -9.27 -5.38
C HIS A 98 -16.63 -9.05 -6.78
N PRO A 99 -17.26 -9.50 -7.88
CA PRO A 99 -16.67 -9.44 -9.22
C PRO A 99 -16.45 -8.02 -9.75
N LEU A 100 -17.22 -7.03 -9.24
CA LEU A 100 -17.09 -5.62 -9.65
C LEU A 100 -16.02 -4.84 -8.86
N GLU A 101 -15.39 -5.43 -7.84
CA GLU A 101 -14.33 -4.74 -7.12
C GLU A 101 -13.02 -4.70 -7.93
N PHE A 102 -12.39 -3.52 -7.99
CA PHE A 102 -11.19 -3.27 -8.78
C PHE A 102 -9.96 -4.07 -8.36
N SER A 103 -9.98 -4.69 -7.18
CA SER A 103 -8.89 -5.50 -6.64
C SER A 103 -9.09 -7.01 -6.85
N THR A 104 -10.27 -7.44 -7.28
CA THR A 104 -10.66 -8.86 -7.34
C THR A 104 -9.76 -9.67 -8.28
N SER A 105 -9.39 -9.12 -9.43
CA SER A 105 -8.50 -9.83 -10.36
C SER A 105 -7.09 -10.01 -9.81
N GLN A 106 -6.62 -9.13 -8.92
CA GLN A 106 -5.32 -9.27 -8.25
C GLN A 106 -5.38 -10.24 -7.07
N VAL A 107 -6.39 -10.11 -6.20
CA VAL A 107 -6.53 -10.93 -4.97
C VAL A 107 -6.71 -12.40 -5.30
N LYS A 108 -7.21 -12.74 -6.49
CA LYS A 108 -7.29 -14.14 -6.96
C LYS A 108 -5.94 -14.87 -7.08
N ASN A 109 -4.84 -14.16 -7.12
CA ASN A 109 -3.52 -14.76 -7.26
C ASN A 109 -2.89 -14.98 -5.88
N ALA A 110 -2.02 -15.99 -5.81
CA ALA A 110 -1.12 -16.18 -4.67
C ALA A 110 -0.29 -14.91 -4.40
N LEU A 111 0.19 -14.78 -3.17
CA LEU A 111 1.10 -13.69 -2.79
C LEU A 111 2.27 -13.60 -3.76
N ASN A 112 2.51 -12.40 -4.30
CA ASN A 112 3.57 -12.13 -5.26
C ASN A 112 4.01 -10.67 -5.18
N ASP A 113 5.22 -10.39 -5.67
CA ASP A 113 5.90 -9.11 -5.59
C ASP A 113 5.83 -8.27 -6.87
N LYS A 114 5.11 -8.75 -7.89
CA LYS A 114 5.02 -8.13 -9.22
C LYS A 114 4.65 -6.65 -9.12
N ALA A 115 3.69 -6.32 -8.26
CA ALA A 115 3.17 -4.96 -8.14
C ALA A 115 4.07 -3.99 -7.34
N LEU A 116 5.17 -4.42 -6.72
CA LEU A 116 6.00 -3.56 -5.87
C LEU A 116 6.56 -2.36 -6.66
N ASN A 117 7.11 -2.63 -7.86
CA ASN A 117 7.86 -1.66 -8.65
C ASN A 117 7.20 -1.25 -9.98
N HIS A 118 5.92 -1.60 -10.20
CA HIS A 118 5.20 -1.25 -11.43
C HIS A 118 5.14 0.25 -11.73
N TRP A 119 5.26 1.10 -10.71
CA TRP A 119 5.23 2.55 -10.90
C TRP A 119 6.54 3.12 -11.46
N LYS A 120 7.64 2.36 -11.47
CA LYS A 120 8.94 2.82 -11.98
C LYS A 120 8.79 3.31 -13.42
N GLY A 121 9.34 4.49 -13.71
CA GLY A 121 9.26 5.11 -15.04
C GLY A 121 7.88 5.64 -15.43
N CYS A 122 6.89 5.64 -14.53
CA CYS A 122 5.53 6.10 -14.85
C CYS A 122 5.28 7.57 -14.54
N PHE A 123 6.15 8.21 -13.77
CA PHE A 123 6.07 9.64 -13.47
C PHE A 123 7.11 10.39 -14.30
N ALA A 124 6.71 11.55 -14.80
CA ALA A 124 7.61 12.41 -15.54
C ALA A 124 8.67 13.04 -14.58
N PRO A 125 9.89 13.32 -15.07
CA PRO A 125 10.99 13.81 -14.23
C PRO A 125 10.64 15.07 -13.42
N GLU A 126 9.83 15.97 -13.96
CA GLU A 126 9.37 17.18 -13.28
C GLU A 126 8.50 16.88 -12.06
N ILE A 127 7.71 15.81 -12.08
CA ILE A 127 6.92 15.36 -10.93
C ILE A 127 7.83 14.74 -9.88
N LEU A 128 8.77 13.90 -10.32
CA LEU A 128 9.72 13.22 -9.45
C LEU A 128 10.62 14.22 -8.70
N SER A 129 11.06 15.28 -9.39
CA SER A 129 11.87 16.36 -8.78
C SER A 129 11.15 17.11 -7.65
N ARG A 130 9.81 17.05 -7.60
CA ARG A 130 8.95 17.74 -6.63
C ARG A 130 8.31 16.78 -5.64
N MET A 131 8.76 15.52 -5.57
CA MET A 131 8.08 14.47 -4.81
C MET A 131 7.95 14.81 -3.31
N ASP A 132 8.96 15.47 -2.74
CA ASP A 132 8.94 15.92 -1.34
C ASP A 132 7.89 16.98 -1.07
N ASP A 133 7.66 17.89 -2.03
CA ASP A 133 6.66 18.96 -1.91
C ASP A 133 5.25 18.43 -2.17
N LEU A 134 5.12 17.50 -3.12
CA LEU A 134 3.83 16.91 -3.50
C LEU A 134 3.32 15.93 -2.46
N ALA A 135 4.21 15.14 -1.85
CA ALA A 135 3.88 14.02 -0.99
C ALA A 135 4.88 13.84 0.17
N PRO A 136 5.01 14.81 1.10
CA PRO A 136 5.95 14.76 2.21
C PRO A 136 5.78 13.52 3.13
N MET A 137 4.58 12.93 3.18
CA MET A 137 4.34 11.69 3.93
C MET A 137 5.17 10.52 3.43
N LEU A 138 5.66 10.51 2.19
CA LEU A 138 6.57 9.46 1.71
C LEU A 138 7.80 9.37 2.61
N LYS A 139 8.49 10.50 2.84
CA LYS A 139 9.64 10.56 3.75
C LYS A 139 9.28 10.23 5.19
N GLN A 140 8.16 10.76 5.70
CA GLN A 140 7.71 10.47 7.07
C GLN A 140 7.42 8.99 7.29
N LEU A 141 6.94 8.28 6.26
CA LEU A 141 6.69 6.84 6.26
C LEU A 141 7.93 6.03 5.85
N GLY A 142 9.10 6.67 5.67
CA GLY A 142 10.37 6.00 5.38
C GLY A 142 10.60 5.62 3.90
N TYR A 143 9.74 6.06 2.98
CA TYR A 143 9.98 5.87 1.55
C TYR A 143 11.01 6.88 1.03
N ASN A 144 12.05 6.39 0.36
CA ASN A 144 13.06 7.24 -0.27
C ASN A 144 12.49 7.91 -1.54
N THR A 145 12.43 9.24 -1.53
CA THR A 145 11.93 10.08 -2.62
C THR A 145 13.02 10.54 -3.59
N SER A 146 14.31 10.39 -3.23
CA SER A 146 15.45 10.78 -4.05
C SER A 146 15.85 9.73 -5.11
N THR A 147 15.12 8.61 -5.17
CA THR A 147 15.37 7.52 -6.12
C THR A 147 14.09 7.11 -6.84
N GLU A 148 14.25 6.78 -8.12
CA GLU A 148 13.21 6.18 -8.97
C GLU A 148 13.20 4.65 -8.86
N THR A 149 14.16 4.07 -8.15
CA THR A 149 14.31 2.63 -7.92
C THR A 149 14.35 2.37 -6.42
N PRO A 150 13.19 2.39 -5.73
CA PRO A 150 13.16 2.13 -4.31
C PRO A 150 13.59 0.68 -4.03
N PHE A 151 14.40 0.52 -2.98
CA PHE A 151 14.74 -0.79 -2.44
C PHE A 151 13.92 -1.01 -1.17
N TYR A 152 12.80 -1.73 -1.30
CA TYR A 152 11.85 -1.86 -0.19
C TYR A 152 12.28 -2.85 0.90
N ALA A 153 13.29 -3.68 0.66
CA ALA A 153 13.74 -4.66 1.64
C ALA A 153 14.35 -4.01 2.90
N ASP A 154 14.84 -2.77 2.80
CA ASP A 154 15.38 -2.01 3.92
C ASP A 154 14.30 -1.26 4.73
N LEU A 155 13.04 -1.32 4.30
CA LEU A 155 11.97 -0.63 5.00
C LEU A 155 11.72 -1.27 6.37
N LYS A 156 11.75 -0.41 7.38
CA LYS A 156 11.37 -0.77 8.74
C LYS A 156 9.85 -0.76 8.88
N ARG A 157 9.37 -1.55 9.85
CA ARG A 157 7.99 -1.49 10.33
C ARG A 157 7.67 -0.08 10.85
N LEU A 158 6.40 0.30 10.71
CA LEU A 158 5.84 1.61 11.08
C LEU A 158 5.41 1.68 12.55
#